data_AF-A0A392N2A7-F1
#
_entry.id   AF-A0A392N2A7-F1
#
_cell.length_a   1.000
_cell.length_b   1.000
_cell.length_c   1.000
_cell.angle_alpha   90.00
_cell.angle_beta   90.00
_cell.angle_gamma   90.00
#
_symmetry.space_group_name_H-M   'P 1'
#
loop_
_entity.id
_entity.type
_entity.pdbx_description
1 polymer ?
#
loop_
_entity_poly.entity_id
_entity_poly.type
_entity_poly.pdbx_seq_one_letter_code
_entity_poly.pdbx_strand_id
1 'polypeptide(L)' 'MSVVLLSKVFSAFGFVHKIATFEKTAGFQALIQFTDADTAASARDALDGRSIPRQNYFWVTRLVKLGSQDTVEFHDHF' A
#
# COMPACT_ATOMS: atom_id res chain seq x y z
N MET A 1 3.71 9.79 -5.06
CA MET A 1 4.61 8.61 -5.15
C MET A 1 4.34 7.84 -6.44
N SER A 2 5.32 7.17 -7.06
CA SER A 2 5.11 6.48 -8.36
C SER A 2 4.65 5.03 -8.18
N VAL A 3 3.75 4.57 -9.07
CA VAL A 3 3.28 3.17 -9.16
C VAL A 3 4.43 2.16 -9.27
N VAL A 4 5.54 2.54 -9.92
CA VAL A 4 6.72 1.69 -10.09
C VAL A 4 7.46 1.46 -8.79
N LEU A 5 7.47 2.46 -7.90
CA LEU A 5 8.10 2.31 -6.58
C LEU A 5 7.26 1.40 -5.69
N LEU A 6 5.94 1.63 -5.68
CA LEU A 6 4.97 0.79 -4.98
C LEU A 6 5.14 -0.67 -5.43
N SER A 7 5.07 -0.94 -6.73
CA SER A 7 5.20 -2.32 -7.24
C SER A 7 6.51 -2.99 -6.81
N LYS A 8 7.62 -2.26 -6.79
CA LYS A 8 8.93 -2.79 -6.39
C LYS A 8 9.00 -3.12 -4.90
N VAL A 9 8.39 -2.31 -4.05
CA VAL A 9 8.29 -2.56 -2.60
C VAL A 9 7.36 -3.74 -2.33
N PHE A 10 6.19 -3.77 -2.98
CA PHE A 10 5.20 -4.83 -2.76
C PHE A 10 5.58 -6.17 -3.36
N SER A 11 6.29 -6.17 -4.48
CA SER A 11 6.83 -7.38 -5.09
C SER A 11 7.83 -8.11 -4.18
N ALA A 12 8.35 -7.47 -3.12
CA ALA A 12 9.16 -8.14 -2.11
C ALA A 12 8.33 -8.99 -1.14
N PHE A 13 7.04 -8.69 -0.97
CA PHE A 13 6.13 -9.42 -0.09
C PHE A 13 5.35 -10.51 -0.83
N GLY A 14 4.97 -10.26 -2.09
CA GLY A 14 4.31 -11.26 -2.92
C GLY A 14 3.76 -10.70 -4.22
N PHE A 15 2.89 -11.47 -4.89
CA PHE A 15 2.35 -11.08 -6.19
C PHE A 15 1.28 -10.01 -6.05
N VAL A 16 1.55 -8.85 -6.65
CA VAL A 16 0.60 -7.75 -6.70
C VAL A 16 -0.36 -7.96 -7.87
N HIS A 17 -1.65 -8.08 -7.58
CA HIS A 17 -2.68 -8.25 -8.59
C HIS A 17 -2.97 -6.94 -9.32
N LYS A 18 -3.13 -5.85 -8.56
CA LYS A 18 -3.44 -4.53 -9.12
C LYS A 18 -2.95 -3.41 -8.20
N ILE A 19 -2.50 -2.31 -8.81
CA ILE A 19 -2.17 -1.08 -8.09
C ILE A 19 -2.99 0.07 -8.67
N ALA A 20 -3.64 0.83 -7.80
CA ALA A 20 -4.33 2.07 -8.16
C ALA A 20 -3.81 3.19 -7.27
N THR A 21 -3.43 4.32 -7.86
CA THR A 21 -2.91 5.49 -7.14
C THR A 21 -3.85 6.68 -7.34
N PHE A 22 -4.08 7.44 -6.29
CA PHE A 22 -4.99 8.57 -6.25
C PHE A 22 -4.29 9.75 -5.59
N GLU A 23 -4.26 10.88 -6.27
CA GLU A 23 -3.82 12.15 -5.70
C GLU A 23 -5.07 12.87 -5.17
N LYS A 24 -5.10 13.10 -3.86
CA LYS A 24 -6.17 13.85 -3.18
C LYS A 24 -5.63 15.22 -2.77
N THR A 25 -6.53 16.17 -2.56
CA THR A 25 -6.17 17.52 -2.08
C THR A 25 -5.43 17.49 -0.74
N ALA A 26 -5.70 16.49 0.10
CA ALA A 26 -5.10 16.28 1.41
C ALA A 26 -4.04 15.17 1.42
N GLY A 27 -3.46 14.80 0.27
CA GLY A 27 -2.32 13.88 0.21
C GLY A 27 -2.44 12.79 -0.85
N PHE A 28 -1.56 11.81 -0.74
CA PHE A 28 -1.48 10.71 -1.69
C PHE A 28 -2.12 9.45 -1.10
N GLN A 29 -2.92 8.75 -1.90
CA GLN A 29 -3.50 7.46 -1.56
C GLN A 29 -3.17 6.42 -2.62
N ALA A 30 -2.88 5.19 -2.21
CA ALA A 30 -2.71 4.07 -3.12
C ALA A 30 -3.46 2.84 -2.61
N LEU A 31 -4.01 2.05 -3.51
CA LEU A 31 -4.70 0.78 -3.25
C LEU A 31 -3.92 -0.31 -3.96
N ILE A 32 -3.46 -1.31 -3.20
CA ILE A 32 -2.68 -2.44 -3.69
C ILE A 32 -3.47 -3.69 -3.40
N GLN A 33 -3.94 -4.32 -4.46
CA GLN A 33 -4.73 -5.53 -4.39
C GLN A 33 -3.80 -6.73 -4.49
N PHE A 34 -3.89 -7.63 -3.52
CA PHE A 34 -3.14 -8.87 -3.52
C PHE A 34 -4.05 -10.03 -3.93
N THR A 35 -3.43 -11.10 -4.42
CA THR A 35 -4.13 -12.36 -4.69
C THR A 35 -4.47 -13.11 -3.40
N ASP A 36 -3.68 -12.86 -2.34
CA ASP A 36 -3.70 -13.63 -1.11
C ASP A 36 -3.79 -12.69 0.11
N ALA A 37 -4.64 -13.07 1.06
CA ALA A 37 -4.95 -12.26 2.23
C ALA A 37 -3.78 -12.21 3.23
N ASP A 38 -3.03 -13.31 3.39
CA ASP A 38 -1.87 -13.36 4.27
C ASP A 38 -0.73 -12.47 3.74
N THR A 39 -0.58 -12.44 2.42
CA THR A 39 0.36 -11.51 1.75
C THR A 39 -0.04 -10.05 1.98
N ALA A 40 -1.33 -9.73 1.82
CA ALA A 40 -1.85 -8.39 2.08
C ALA A 40 -1.63 -7.96 3.54
N ALA A 41 -1.91 -8.85 4.49
CA ALA A 41 -1.72 -8.60 5.92
C ALA A 41 -0.23 -8.40 6.26
N SER A 42 0.67 -9.21 5.68
CA SER A 42 2.11 -9.11 5.90
C SER A 42 2.69 -7.83 5.31
N ALA A 43 2.27 -7.45 4.10
CA ALA A 43 2.70 -6.20 3.46
C ALA A 43 2.21 -4.97 4.24
N ARG A 44 0.98 -5.02 4.75
CA ARG A 44 0.45 -4.01 5.68
C ARG A 44 1.35 -3.91 6.90
N ASP A 45 1.49 -5.00 7.67
CA ASP A 45 2.22 -5.01 8.95
C ASP A 45 3.68 -4.55 8.80
N ALA A 46 4.32 -4.94 7.69
CA ALA A 46 5.69 -4.56 7.39
C ALA A 46 5.88 -3.11 6.96
N LEU A 47 4.81 -2.38 6.61
CA LEU A 47 4.85 -0.99 6.15
C LEU A 47 4.08 -0.04 7.08
N ASP A 48 3.17 -0.55 7.91
CA ASP A 48 2.42 0.21 8.90
C ASP A 48 3.39 0.83 9.91
N GLY A 49 3.36 2.16 10.02
CA GLY A 49 4.23 2.88 10.95
C GLY A 49 5.72 2.86 10.60
N ARG A 50 6.11 2.31 9.44
CA ARG A 50 7.51 2.33 8.97
C ARG A 50 7.77 3.59 8.15
N SER A 51 8.71 4.41 8.61
CA SER A 51 9.18 5.57 7.84
C SER A 51 9.91 5.07 6.59
N ILE A 52 9.37 5.34 5.39
CA ILE A 52 10.14 5.11 4.17
C ILE A 52 11.28 6.14 4.14
N PRO A 53 12.56 5.70 4.18
CA PRO A 53 13.69 6.56 4.54
C PRO A 53 13.92 7.75 3.62
N ARG A 54 13.26 7.79 2.46
CA ARG A 54 13.49 8.82 1.45
C ARG A 54 12.61 10.06 1.59
N GLN A 55 11.52 10.03 2.38
CA GLN A 55 10.53 11.12 2.34
C GLN A 55 9.94 11.56 3.69
N ASN A 56 10.39 11.07 4.85
CA ASN A 56 9.93 11.50 6.19
C ASN A 56 8.39 11.46 6.40
N TYR A 57 7.66 10.72 5.56
CA TYR A 57 6.23 10.47 5.68
C TYR A 57 5.99 9.19 6.49
N PHE A 58 4.98 9.24 7.37
CA PHE A 58 4.45 8.06 8.06
C PHE A 58 3.36 7.44 7.19
N TRP A 59 3.59 6.22 6.73
CA TRP A 59 2.60 5.49 5.93
C TRP A 59 1.61 4.87 6.89
N VAL A 60 0.34 5.24 6.75
CA VAL A 60 -0.77 4.54 7.41
C VAL A 60 -1.28 3.51 6.42
N THR A 61 -1.41 2.28 6.90
CA THR A 61 -1.86 1.17 6.07
C THR A 61 -3.15 0.57 6.60
N ARG A 62 -4.13 0.38 5.74
CA ARG A 62 -5.43 -0.19 6.11
C ARG A 62 -5.77 -1.37 5.21
N LEU A 63 -6.22 -2.48 5.79
CA LEU A 63 -6.88 -3.52 5.00
C LEU A 63 -8.28 -3.06 4.64
N VAL A 64 -8.53 -2.98 3.35
CA VAL A 64 -9.83 -2.66 2.75
C VAL A 64 -10.22 -3.86 1.89
N LYS A 65 -11.43 -4.38 2.10
CA LYS A 65 -11.94 -5.48 1.27
C LYS A 65 -12.72 -4.87 0.11
N LEU A 66 -12.20 -4.99 -1.09
CA LEU A 66 -12.84 -4.50 -2.31
C LEU A 66 -13.48 -5.69 -3.03
N GLY A 67 -14.77 -5.91 -2.77
CA GLY A 67 -15.45 -7.13 -3.21
C GLY A 67 -14.92 -8.37 -2.48
N SER A 68 -14.51 -9.40 -3.22
CA SER A 68 -13.94 -10.64 -2.66
C SER A 68 -12.42 -10.58 -2.38
N GLN A 69 -11.74 -9.50 -2.78
CA GLN A 69 -10.27 -9.42 -2.72
C GLN A 69 -9.77 -8.51 -1.60
N ASP A 70 -8.70 -8.93 -0.94
CA ASP A 70 -8.01 -8.16 0.09
C ASP A 70 -7.10 -7.10 -0.56
N THR A 71 -7.35 -5.85 -0.20
CA THR A 71 -6.66 -4.68 -0.75
C THR A 71 -6.01 -3.91 0.39
N VAL A 72 -4.73 -3.61 0.27
CA VAL A 72 -4.02 -2.76 1.20
C VAL A 72 -4.11 -1.32 0.70
N GLU A 73 -4.76 -0.47 1.47
CA GLU A 73 -4.80 0.98 1.26
C GLU A 73 -3.63 1.63 1.97
N PHE A 74 -2.93 2.51 1.27
CA PHE A 74 -1.85 3.35 1.75
C PHE A 74 -2.29 4.78 1.62
N HIS A 75 -2.12 5.57 2.66
CA HIS A 75 -2.25 7.01 2.52
C HIS A 75 -1.17 7.71 3.32
N ASP A 76 -0.74 8.84 2.76
CA ASP A 76 0.07 9.79 3.49
C ASP A 76 -0.76 10.41 4.62
N HIS A 77 -0.14 10.66 5.77
CA HIS A 77 -0.74 11.41 6.86
C HIS A 77 0.13 12.65 7.09
N PHE A 78 -0.45 13.82 6.80
CA PHE A 78 0.14 15.12 7.15
C PHE A 78 0.14 15.35 8.67
#